data_AF-A0A7Y2L3N0-F1
#
_entry.id   AF-A0A7Y2L3N0-F1
#
_cell.length_a   1.000
_cell.length_b   1.000
_cell.length_c   1.000
_cell.angle_alpha   90.00
_cell.angle_beta   90.00
_cell.angle_gamma   90.00
#
_symmetry.space_group_name_H-M   'P 1'
#
loop_
_entity.id
_entity.type
_entity.pdbx_description
1 polymer ?
#
loop_
_entity_poly.entity_id
_entity_poly.type
_entity_poly.pdbx_seq_one_letter_code
_entity_poly.pdbx_strand_id
1 'polypeptide(L)'
;GQPVLDARGLMGQVVELMPYTSRVLLLTDTTHSIPVQVNRNGLRAIASGTGNPERLELRHVADTADIKVGDLLVSSGLGQRFPAGYPVATVKEVIHDSGQPFAIVRAVPTAALNRSRYLLLVFSDSRTPEERANDAAKAQEAEQNGEAPPIIPATVPKPAAPVVVPAPAPAPAPVATPVAPAVNAVKKPVPAPTPAAATPPAAAPATTRERQ
;
A
#
# COMPACT_ATOMS: atom_id res chain seq x y z
N GLY A 1 -0.65 -2.89 -17.41
CA GLY A 1 -0.76 -1.88 -18.48
C GLY A 1 -0.53 -0.48 -17.95
N GLN A 2 -1.02 0.51 -18.70
CA GLN A 2 -0.82 1.95 -18.46
C GLN A 2 -1.68 2.46 -17.30
N PRO A 3 -1.20 3.41 -16.47
CA PRO A 3 -2.04 4.11 -15.51
C PRO A 3 -3.02 5.05 -16.22
N VAL A 4 -4.23 5.10 -15.67
CA VAL A 4 -5.34 5.91 -16.16
C VAL A 4 -5.68 6.96 -15.11
N LEU A 5 -5.84 8.21 -15.53
CA LEU A 5 -6.10 9.35 -14.68
C LEU A 5 -7.32 10.13 -15.17
N ASP A 6 -7.95 10.83 -14.25
CA ASP A 6 -8.96 11.85 -14.49
C ASP A 6 -8.39 13.23 -14.08
N ALA A 7 -9.11 14.31 -14.36
CA ALA A 7 -8.76 15.68 -14.00
C ALA A 7 -8.49 15.88 -12.49
N ARG A 8 -9.01 14.99 -11.63
CA ARG A 8 -8.88 15.08 -10.17
C ARG A 8 -7.89 14.09 -9.55
N GLY A 9 -7.37 13.13 -10.32
CA GLY A 9 -6.45 12.14 -9.78
C GLY A 9 -6.43 10.83 -10.54
N LEU A 10 -5.69 9.89 -9.98
CA LEU A 10 -5.52 8.55 -10.51
C LEU A 10 -6.84 7.78 -10.43
N MET A 11 -7.18 7.04 -11.49
CA MET A 11 -8.43 6.29 -11.62
C MET A 11 -8.21 4.78 -11.58
N GLY A 12 -7.16 4.29 -12.23
CA GLY A 12 -6.93 2.86 -12.34
C GLY A 12 -5.78 2.50 -13.27
N GLN A 13 -5.82 1.27 -13.79
CA GLN A 13 -4.82 0.72 -14.70
C GLN A 13 -5.51 -0.03 -15.85
N VAL A 14 -5.01 0.16 -17.07
CA VAL A 14 -5.44 -0.65 -18.21
C VAL A 14 -4.95 -2.10 -18.02
N VAL A 15 -5.89 -3.04 -18.05
CA VAL A 15 -5.62 -4.48 -17.91
C VAL A 15 -5.81 -5.25 -19.21
N GLU A 16 -6.61 -4.72 -20.13
CA GLU A 16 -6.94 -5.40 -21.38
C GLU A 16 -7.14 -4.39 -22.50
N LEU A 17 -6.71 -4.76 -23.70
CA LEU A 17 -6.81 -3.95 -24.90
C LEU A 17 -7.61 -4.71 -25.94
N MET A 18 -8.53 -4.02 -26.58
CA MET A 18 -9.33 -4.46 -27.73
C MET A 18 -9.12 -3.45 -28.86
N PRO A 19 -9.46 -3.77 -30.12
CA PRO A 19 -9.12 -2.90 -31.26
C PRO A 19 -9.58 -1.44 -31.13
N TYR A 20 -10.71 -1.19 -30.47
CA TYR A 20 -11.29 0.15 -30.32
C TYR A 20 -11.65 0.51 -28.86
N THR A 21 -11.44 -0.41 -27.92
CA THR A 21 -11.82 -0.24 -26.52
C THR A 21 -10.77 -0.84 -25.61
N SER A 22 -10.79 -0.44 -24.34
CA SER A 22 -9.86 -0.97 -23.33
C SER A 22 -10.59 -1.20 -22.04
N ARG A 23 -10.21 -2.25 -21.31
CA ARG A 23 -10.73 -2.51 -19.96
C ARG A 23 -9.78 -1.93 -18.93
N VAL A 24 -10.32 -1.09 -18.04
CA VAL A 24 -9.58 -0.46 -16.95
C VAL A 24 -9.98 -1.12 -15.64
N LEU A 25 -8.99 -1.59 -14.90
CA LEU A 25 -9.15 -2.00 -13.51
C LEU A 25 -9.07 -0.75 -12.62
N LEU A 26 -10.19 -0.44 -11.97
CA LEU A 26 -10.28 0.74 -11.12
C LEU A 26 -9.46 0.57 -9.85
N LEU A 27 -9.03 1.69 -9.26
CA LEU A 27 -8.32 1.70 -7.98
C LEU A 27 -9.17 1.19 -6.81
N THR A 28 -10.50 1.26 -6.94
CA THR A 28 -11.43 0.81 -5.90
C THR A 28 -11.74 -0.67 -5.97
N ASP A 29 -11.25 -1.39 -6.98
CA ASP A 29 -11.40 -2.84 -7.06
C ASP A 29 -10.65 -3.56 -5.93
N THR A 30 -11.26 -4.58 -5.34
CA THR A 30 -10.70 -5.33 -4.20
C THR A 30 -9.39 -6.05 -4.52
N THR A 31 -9.17 -6.41 -5.79
CA THR A 31 -7.94 -7.06 -6.25
C THR A 31 -6.83 -6.08 -6.59
N HIS A 32 -7.13 -4.77 -6.59
CA HIS A 32 -6.20 -3.74 -6.97
C HIS A 32 -5.56 -3.10 -5.73
N SER A 33 -4.24 -2.90 -5.81
CA SER A 33 -3.46 -2.25 -4.76
C SER A 33 -2.43 -1.32 -5.36
N ILE A 34 -2.33 -0.12 -4.80
CA ILE A 34 -1.51 0.98 -5.32
C ILE A 34 -0.56 1.45 -4.21
N PRO A 35 0.75 1.52 -4.49
CA PRO A 35 1.71 2.04 -3.53
C PRO A 35 1.58 3.58 -3.46
N VAL A 36 1.13 4.07 -2.31
CA VAL A 36 0.89 5.49 -2.06
C VAL A 36 1.86 6.03 -1.00
N GLN A 37 1.93 7.34 -0.92
CA GLN A 37 2.62 8.05 0.13
C GLN A 37 1.77 9.22 0.61
N VAL A 38 1.88 9.54 1.89
CA VAL A 38 1.26 10.72 2.49
C VAL A 38 2.03 11.96 2.03
N ASN A 39 1.33 12.93 1.45
CA ASN A 39 1.95 14.15 0.91
C ASN A 39 2.64 14.99 2.00
N ARG A 40 2.12 14.97 3.24
CA ARG A 40 2.63 15.78 4.35
C ARG A 40 4.00 15.33 4.86
N ASN A 41 4.17 14.04 5.13
CA ASN A 41 5.34 13.50 5.84
C ASN A 41 6.08 12.41 5.06
N GLY A 42 5.64 12.08 3.84
CA GLY A 42 6.28 11.09 2.99
C GLY A 42 6.12 9.64 3.46
N LEU A 43 5.27 9.38 4.47
CA LEU A 43 4.99 8.02 4.93
C LEU A 43 4.43 7.19 3.77
N ARG A 44 5.02 6.03 3.51
CA ARG A 44 4.58 5.11 2.46
C ARG A 44 3.60 4.08 2.99
N ALA A 45 2.59 3.77 2.18
CA ALA A 45 1.58 2.78 2.49
C ALA A 45 1.05 2.14 1.20
N ILE A 46 0.20 1.13 1.33
CA ILE A 46 -0.47 0.48 0.21
C ILE A 46 -1.96 0.73 0.34
N ALA A 47 -2.54 1.43 -0.63
CA ALA A 47 -3.98 1.61 -0.75
C ALA A 47 -4.55 0.41 -1.52
N SER A 48 -5.54 -0.26 -0.94
CA SER A 48 -6.28 -1.35 -1.55
C SER A 48 -7.73 -0.91 -1.76
N GLY A 49 -8.29 -1.29 -2.91
CA GLY A 49 -9.70 -1.08 -3.17
C GLY A 49 -10.59 -1.94 -2.26
N THR A 50 -11.83 -1.49 -2.06
CA THR A 50 -12.82 -2.17 -1.21
C THR A 50 -14.02 -2.71 -1.98
N GLY A 51 -14.05 -2.50 -3.30
CA GLY A 51 -15.21 -2.68 -4.18
C GLY A 51 -16.17 -1.48 -4.18
N ASN A 52 -16.01 -0.52 -3.26
CA ASN A 52 -16.84 0.69 -3.19
C ASN A 52 -16.14 1.89 -3.87
N PRO A 53 -16.78 2.58 -4.84
CA PRO A 53 -16.19 3.69 -5.58
C PRO A 53 -15.82 4.92 -4.71
N GLU A 54 -16.34 5.02 -3.49
CA GLU A 54 -16.09 6.13 -2.56
C GLU A 54 -15.18 5.74 -1.39
N ARG A 55 -14.66 4.51 -1.36
CA ARG A 55 -13.86 4.01 -0.24
C ARG A 55 -12.64 3.20 -0.69
N LEU A 56 -11.50 3.60 -0.15
CA LEU A 56 -10.24 2.88 -0.16
C LEU A 56 -9.81 2.58 1.26
N GLU A 57 -9.02 1.52 1.41
CA GLU A 57 -8.43 1.16 2.69
C GLU A 57 -6.91 1.09 2.55
N LEU A 58 -6.18 1.67 3.51
CA LEU A 58 -4.74 1.46 3.61
C LEU A 58 -4.49 0.24 4.48
N ARG A 59 -3.81 -0.75 3.91
CA ARG A 59 -3.47 -1.98 4.63
C ARG A 59 -2.07 -1.86 5.24
N HIS A 60 -1.88 -2.48 6.40
CA HIS A 60 -0.59 -2.61 7.08
C HIS A 60 0.05 -1.28 7.50
N VAL A 61 -0.78 -0.31 7.89
CA VAL A 61 -0.28 0.92 8.52
C VAL A 61 0.05 0.60 9.98
N ALA A 62 1.30 0.82 10.39
CA ALA A 62 1.69 0.64 11.79
C ALA A 62 0.90 1.59 12.69
N ASP A 63 0.55 1.14 13.90
CA ASP A 63 -0.16 1.97 14.89
C ASP A 63 0.64 3.22 15.31
N THR A 64 1.97 3.16 15.19
CA THR A 64 2.89 4.28 15.45
C THR A 64 3.04 5.25 14.27
N ALA A 65 2.39 4.98 13.13
CA ALA A 65 2.55 5.79 11.94
C ALA A 65 1.79 7.12 12.05
N ASP A 66 2.43 8.22 11.66
CA ASP A 66 1.84 9.56 11.70
C ASP A 66 0.87 9.79 10.53
N ILE A 67 -0.33 9.20 10.58
CA ILE A 67 -1.43 9.46 9.62
C ILE A 67 -2.56 10.20 10.31
N LYS A 68 -3.08 11.25 9.67
CA LYS A 68 -4.17 12.07 10.19
C LYS A 68 -5.32 12.14 9.20
N VAL A 69 -6.52 12.34 9.73
CA VAL A 69 -7.69 12.65 8.91
C VAL A 69 -7.45 13.95 8.14
N GLY A 70 -7.78 13.96 6.85
CA GLY A 70 -7.54 15.06 5.93
C GLY A 70 -6.25 14.94 5.13
N ASP A 71 -5.40 13.95 5.41
CA ASP A 71 -4.16 13.77 4.66
C ASP A 71 -4.40 13.38 3.20
N LEU A 72 -3.70 14.06 2.29
CA LEU A 72 -3.68 13.71 0.88
C LEU A 72 -2.68 12.58 0.63
N LEU A 73 -3.17 11.52 0.01
CA LEU A 73 -2.39 10.38 -0.44
C LEU A 73 -2.08 10.57 -1.93
N VAL A 74 -0.80 10.48 -2.27
CA VAL A 74 -0.29 10.57 -3.64
C VAL A 74 0.41 9.28 -4.04
N SER A 75 0.49 8.99 -5.33
CA SER A 75 1.23 7.84 -5.83
C SER A 75 2.72 7.96 -5.49
N SER A 76 3.32 6.88 -4.99
CA SER A 76 4.72 6.88 -4.54
C SER A 76 5.76 6.71 -5.67
N GLY A 77 5.33 6.28 -6.85
CA GLY A 77 6.25 5.86 -7.93
C GLY A 77 6.91 4.50 -7.71
N LEU A 78 6.65 3.84 -6.58
CA LEU A 78 7.28 2.57 -6.25
C LEU A 78 6.83 1.47 -7.23
N GLY A 79 7.80 0.72 -7.74
CA GLY A 79 7.55 -0.33 -8.75
C GLY A 79 7.36 0.18 -10.18
N GLN A 80 7.57 1.49 -10.43
CA GLN A 80 7.56 2.12 -11.76
C GLN A 80 6.28 1.92 -12.59
N ARG A 81 5.20 1.45 -11.95
CA ARG A 81 3.90 1.19 -12.60
C ARG A 81 3.02 2.43 -12.67
N PHE A 82 3.06 3.23 -11.60
CA PHE A 82 2.34 4.49 -11.51
C PHE A 82 3.37 5.61 -11.41
N PRO A 83 3.21 6.72 -12.15
CA PRO A 83 4.09 7.87 -11.98
C PRO A 83 3.94 8.43 -10.55
N ALA A 84 5.02 8.97 -9.99
CA ALA A 84 4.99 9.53 -8.64
C ALA A 84 4.26 10.89 -8.59
N GLY A 85 3.65 11.20 -7.43
CA GLY A 85 3.13 12.53 -7.12
C GLY A 85 1.69 12.81 -7.58
N TYR A 86 0.96 11.82 -8.09
CA TYR A 86 -0.42 12.01 -8.52
C TYR A 86 -1.41 11.78 -7.37
N PRO A 87 -2.44 12.64 -7.20
CA PRO A 87 -3.46 12.46 -6.18
C PRO A 87 -4.20 11.13 -6.35
N VAL A 88 -4.34 10.39 -5.25
CA VAL A 88 -5.08 9.11 -5.22
C VAL A 88 -6.32 9.24 -4.35
N ALA A 89 -6.15 9.69 -3.11
CA ALA A 89 -7.22 9.70 -2.12
C ALA A 89 -6.94 10.64 -0.95
N THR A 90 -7.97 10.97 -0.18
CA THR A 90 -7.86 11.74 1.06
C THR A 90 -8.30 10.89 2.23
N VAL A 91 -7.51 10.86 3.31
CA VAL A 91 -7.83 10.11 4.53
C VAL A 91 -9.08 10.71 5.18
N LYS A 92 -10.09 9.87 5.42
CA LYS A 92 -11.37 10.26 6.04
C LYS A 92 -11.49 9.78 7.47
N GLU A 93 -10.92 8.62 7.78
CA GLU A 93 -11.04 8.00 9.09
C GLU A 93 -9.80 7.16 9.38
N VAL A 94 -9.31 7.23 10.61
CA VAL A 94 -8.17 6.44 11.11
C VAL A 94 -8.63 5.71 12.37
N ILE A 95 -8.70 4.39 12.31
CA ILE A 95 -9.16 3.54 13.41
C ILE A 95 -7.95 2.81 13.97
N HIS A 96 -7.63 3.10 15.23
CA HIS A 96 -6.58 2.42 15.99
C HIS A 96 -7.25 1.47 16.97
N ASP A 97 -7.00 0.17 16.81
CA ASP A 97 -7.48 -0.86 17.74
C ASP A 97 -6.27 -1.33 18.55
N SER A 98 -6.28 -1.09 19.87
CA SER A 98 -5.19 -1.50 20.78
C SER A 98 -4.94 -3.02 20.77
N GLY A 99 -5.86 -3.81 20.22
CA GLY A 99 -5.71 -5.26 20.04
C GLY A 99 -5.05 -5.70 18.73
N GLN A 100 -4.82 -4.79 17.78
CA GLN A 100 -4.26 -5.11 16.46
C GLN A 100 -2.92 -4.40 16.24
N PRO A 101 -1.93 -5.06 15.59
CA PRO A 101 -0.64 -4.44 15.29
C PRO A 101 -0.71 -3.36 14.20
N PHE A 102 -1.84 -3.25 13.49
CA PHE A 102 -2.03 -2.33 12.37
C PHE A 102 -3.30 -1.52 12.53
N ALA A 103 -3.21 -0.22 12.24
CA ALA A 103 -4.36 0.66 12.15
C ALA A 103 -5.12 0.43 10.83
N ILE A 104 -6.44 0.58 10.89
CA ILE A 104 -7.30 0.57 9.69
C ILE A 104 -7.54 2.02 9.28
N VAL A 105 -7.06 2.39 8.11
CA VAL A 105 -7.25 3.75 7.58
C VAL A 105 -8.16 3.72 6.38
N ARG A 106 -9.23 4.50 6.44
CA ARG A 106 -10.18 4.67 5.33
C ARG A 106 -9.92 5.98 4.63
N ALA A 107 -9.84 5.92 3.32
CA ALA A 107 -9.63 7.07 2.45
C ALA A 107 -10.72 7.16 1.38
N VAL A 108 -10.99 8.37 0.93
CA VAL A 108 -11.93 8.65 -0.16
C VAL A 108 -11.13 8.96 -1.42
N PRO A 109 -11.36 8.25 -2.54
CA PRO A 109 -10.71 8.56 -3.81
C PRO A 109 -10.91 10.02 -4.24
N THR A 110 -9.88 10.67 -4.76
CA THR A 110 -10.00 12.04 -5.31
C THR A 110 -10.60 12.05 -6.72
N ALA A 111 -10.41 10.97 -7.49
CA ALA A 111 -10.90 10.82 -8.86
C ALA A 111 -12.42 10.63 -8.94
N ALA A 112 -13.03 11.10 -10.04
CA ALA A 112 -14.47 11.07 -10.25
C ALA A 112 -14.99 9.73 -10.82
N LEU A 113 -14.73 8.61 -10.15
CA LEU A 113 -14.90 7.27 -10.75
C LEU A 113 -16.24 7.02 -11.48
N ASN A 114 -17.34 7.60 -11.01
CA ASN A 114 -18.68 7.44 -11.58
C ASN A 114 -19.13 8.58 -12.53
N ARG A 115 -18.33 9.63 -12.72
CA ARG A 115 -18.73 10.85 -13.45
C ARG A 115 -17.69 11.35 -14.47
N SER A 116 -16.53 10.69 -14.58
CA SER A 116 -15.51 11.06 -15.57
C SER A 116 -15.95 10.70 -16.98
N ARG A 117 -15.99 11.69 -17.90
CA ARG A 117 -16.23 11.47 -19.33
C ARG A 117 -14.94 11.32 -20.12
N TYR A 118 -13.87 11.97 -19.65
CA TYR A 118 -12.58 12.01 -20.31
C TYR A 118 -11.52 11.45 -19.37
N LEU A 119 -10.57 10.70 -19.94
CA LEU A 119 -9.51 10.04 -19.21
C LEU A 119 -8.17 10.31 -19.89
N LEU A 120 -7.12 10.37 -19.09
CA LEU A 120 -5.75 10.55 -19.55
C LEU A 120 -4.95 9.27 -19.31
N LEU A 121 -4.29 8.79 -20.36
CA LEU A 121 -3.27 7.75 -20.28
C LEU A 121 -1.92 8.43 -20.10
N VAL A 122 -1.23 8.14 -19.00
CA VAL A 122 0.10 8.69 -18.75
C VAL A 122 1.15 7.67 -19.13
N PHE A 123 1.99 8.00 -20.10
CA PHE A 123 3.12 7.18 -20.55
C PHE A 123 4.39 7.57 -19.80
N SER A 124 5.14 6.59 -19.31
CA SER A 124 6.40 6.81 -18.57
C SER A 124 7.64 6.78 -19.47
N ASP A 125 7.45 6.47 -20.76
CA ASP A 125 8.54 6.37 -21.73
C ASP A 125 8.82 7.74 -22.36
N SER A 126 10.08 7.96 -22.74
CA SER A 126 10.61 9.16 -23.38
C SER A 126 10.10 9.40 -24.80
N ARG A 127 9.47 8.40 -25.43
CA ARG A 127 8.93 8.50 -26.79
C ARG A 127 7.79 9.52 -26.91
N THR A 128 7.89 10.34 -27.95
CA THR A 128 6.83 11.26 -28.37
C THR A 128 5.56 10.49 -28.76
N PRO A 129 4.39 11.15 -28.73
CA PRO A 129 3.14 10.53 -29.19
C PRO A 129 3.22 10.03 -30.63
N GLU A 130 3.90 10.76 -31.50
CA GLU A 130 4.08 10.42 -32.92
C GLU A 130 4.94 9.17 -33.10
N GLU A 131 6.07 9.07 -32.37
CA GLU A 131 6.91 7.88 -32.38
C GLU A 131 6.16 6.65 -31.88
N ARG A 132 5.34 6.78 -30.84
CA ARG A 132 4.47 5.69 -30.36
C ARG A 132 3.43 5.28 -31.39
N ALA A 133 2.82 6.24 -32.09
CA ALA A 133 1.85 5.95 -33.13
C ALA A 133 2.50 5.22 -34.31
N ASN A 134 3.68 5.65 -34.73
CA ASN A 134 4.42 5.01 -35.82
C ASN A 134 4.90 3.60 -35.46
N ASP A 135 5.38 3.39 -34.24
CA ASP A 135 5.81 2.07 -33.74
C ASP A 135 4.61 1.11 -33.65
N ALA A 136 3.46 1.61 -33.17
CA ALA A 136 2.22 0.83 -33.14
C ALA A 136 1.72 0.47 -34.55
N ALA A 137 1.77 1.41 -35.51
CA ALA A 137 1.39 1.15 -36.90
C ALA A 137 2.28 0.09 -37.54
N LYS A 138 3.61 0.19 -37.35
CA LYS A 138 4.57 -0.83 -37.84
C LYS A 138 4.32 -2.20 -37.23
N ALA A 139 4.02 -2.27 -35.93
CA ALA A 139 3.70 -3.53 -35.27
C ALA A 139 2.40 -4.16 -35.84
N GLN A 140 1.39 -3.34 -36.12
CA GLN A 140 0.13 -3.78 -36.74
C GLN A 140 0.33 -4.30 -38.17
N GLU A 141 1.16 -3.61 -38.97
CA GLU A 141 1.50 -4.04 -40.34
C GLU A 141 2.30 -5.35 -40.34
N ALA A 142 3.22 -5.53 -39.38
CA ALA A 142 3.98 -6.77 -39.23
C ALA A 142 3.08 -7.97 -38.86
N GLU A 143 2.13 -7.76 -37.96
CA GLU A 143 1.13 -8.78 -37.59
C GLU A 143 0.17 -9.10 -38.75
N GLN A 144 -0.24 -8.11 -39.55
CA GLN A 144 -1.08 -8.33 -40.74
C GLN A 144 -0.35 -9.07 -41.86
N ASN A 145 0.95 -8.81 -42.03
CA ASN A 145 1.78 -9.46 -43.05
C ASN A 145 2.25 -10.87 -42.63
N GLY A 146 1.87 -11.35 -41.43
CA GLY A 146 2.21 -12.69 -40.94
C GLY A 146 3.65 -12.85 -40.48
N GLU A 147 4.37 -11.75 -40.22
CA GLU A 147 5.74 -11.79 -39.72
C GLU A 147 5.69 -12.00 -38.20
N ALA A 148 6.07 -13.19 -37.73
CA ALA A 148 6.07 -13.51 -36.30
C ALA A 148 6.91 -12.50 -35.50
N PRO A 149 6.48 -12.08 -34.30
CA PRO A 149 7.29 -11.20 -33.46
C PRO A 149 8.67 -11.83 -33.23
N PRO A 150 9.76 -11.05 -33.16
CA PRO A 150 11.08 -11.60 -32.89
C PRO A 150 11.01 -12.32 -31.55
N ILE A 151 11.17 -13.64 -31.61
CA ILE A 151 11.42 -14.48 -30.44
C ILE A 151 12.75 -13.98 -29.90
N ILE A 152 12.71 -13.12 -28.86
CA ILE A 152 13.89 -12.83 -28.07
C ILE A 152 14.46 -14.19 -27.63
N PRO A 153 15.66 -14.60 -28.07
CA PRO A 153 16.25 -15.81 -27.54
C PRO A 153 16.46 -15.55 -26.06
N ALA A 154 15.82 -16.35 -25.21
CA ALA A 154 16.24 -16.46 -23.83
C ALA A 154 17.73 -16.81 -23.87
N THR A 155 18.59 -15.85 -23.50
CA THR A 155 19.99 -16.13 -23.21
C THR A 155 20.01 -17.22 -22.15
N VAL A 156 20.38 -18.42 -22.59
CA VAL A 156 20.71 -19.55 -21.73
C VAL A 156 21.94 -19.15 -20.91
N PRO A 157 21.88 -19.10 -19.57
CA PRO A 157 23.10 -19.06 -18.77
C PRO A 157 23.81 -20.40 -18.95
N LYS A 158 25.07 -20.32 -19.40
CA LYS A 158 26.05 -21.40 -19.48
C LYS A 158 25.99 -22.34 -18.26
N PRO A 159 25.92 -23.68 -18.43
CA PRO A 159 25.92 -24.60 -17.29
C PRO A 159 27.30 -24.61 -16.60
N ALA A 160 27.32 -24.25 -15.32
CA ALA A 160 28.41 -24.61 -14.42
C ALA A 160 28.17 -26.05 -13.90
N ALA A 161 29.26 -26.80 -13.78
CA ALA A 161 29.32 -28.23 -13.51
C ALA A 161 28.56 -28.68 -12.22
N PRO A 162 28.05 -29.93 -12.19
CA PRO A 162 27.36 -30.46 -11.01
C PRO A 162 28.36 -30.83 -9.90
N VAL A 163 28.07 -30.31 -8.70
CA VAL A 163 28.68 -30.75 -7.44
C VAL A 163 28.03 -32.07 -7.02
N VAL A 164 28.88 -33.04 -6.70
CA VAL A 164 28.53 -34.39 -6.25
C VAL A 164 27.84 -34.35 -4.88
N VAL A 165 26.71 -35.04 -4.77
CA VAL A 165 25.99 -35.30 -3.52
C VAL A 165 26.47 -36.63 -2.93
N PRO A 166 26.91 -36.72 -1.66
CA PRO A 166 26.96 -38.00 -0.95
C PRO A 166 25.62 -38.29 -0.25
N ALA A 167 25.19 -39.54 -0.36
CA ALA A 167 23.99 -40.13 0.20
C ALA A 167 23.97 -40.18 1.75
N PRO A 168 22.79 -40.35 2.40
CA PRO A 168 22.65 -40.39 3.84
C PRO A 168 22.78 -41.82 4.41
N ALA A 169 23.28 -41.94 5.64
CA ALA A 169 23.21 -43.15 6.45
C ALA A 169 22.97 -42.80 7.94
N PRO A 170 22.39 -43.71 8.75
CA PRO A 170 21.39 -43.38 9.77
C PRO A 170 21.92 -43.26 11.21
N ALA A 171 21.03 -42.81 12.11
CA ALA A 171 21.23 -42.61 13.56
C ALA A 171 21.71 -43.88 14.32
N PRO A 172 22.30 -43.70 15.52
CA PRO A 172 21.60 -44.15 16.74
C PRO A 172 21.81 -43.29 18.01
N ALA A 173 20.74 -43.25 18.81
CA ALA A 173 20.59 -43.39 20.28
C ALA A 173 21.48 -42.62 21.33
N PRO A 174 20.97 -42.40 22.57
CA PRO A 174 21.26 -41.24 23.41
C PRO A 174 22.09 -41.55 24.68
N VAL A 175 22.93 -40.62 25.18
CA VAL A 175 23.51 -40.73 26.55
C VAL A 175 23.86 -39.35 27.17
N ALA A 176 23.25 -39.12 28.35
CA ALA A 176 23.73 -38.41 29.56
C ALA A 176 24.02 -36.88 29.59
N THR A 177 23.17 -36.16 30.34
CA THR A 177 23.52 -35.16 31.38
C THR A 177 24.56 -35.69 32.38
N PRO A 178 25.29 -34.89 33.20
CA PRO A 178 24.93 -33.56 33.74
C PRO A 178 26.10 -32.54 33.87
N VAL A 179 25.80 -31.33 34.36
CA VAL A 179 26.50 -30.57 35.42
C VAL A 179 26.20 -29.06 35.26
N ALA A 180 25.34 -28.55 36.15
CA ALA A 180 25.35 -27.17 36.63
C ALA A 180 26.24 -27.11 37.92
N PRO A 181 26.39 -26.01 38.70
CA PRO A 181 25.97 -24.62 38.52
C PRO A 181 27.05 -23.56 38.94
N ALA A 182 26.85 -22.27 38.63
CA ALA A 182 27.36 -21.11 39.41
C ALA A 182 26.60 -19.86 38.91
N VAL A 183 25.49 -19.44 39.53
CA VAL A 183 25.38 -18.57 40.71
C VAL A 183 26.01 -17.18 40.51
N ASN A 184 25.16 -16.19 40.22
CA ASN A 184 25.06 -14.98 41.04
C ASN A 184 23.72 -14.25 40.79
N ALA A 185 22.81 -14.44 41.74
CA ALA A 185 21.77 -13.48 42.11
C ALA A 185 22.44 -12.34 42.93
N VAL A 186 21.91 -11.17 43.27
CA VAL A 186 20.56 -10.68 43.63
C VAL A 186 20.68 -9.14 43.48
N LYS A 187 19.68 -8.36 43.05
CA LYS A 187 18.72 -7.71 43.95
C LYS A 187 17.60 -7.00 43.19
N LYS A 188 16.38 -7.52 43.35
CA LYS A 188 15.14 -6.76 43.56
C LYS A 188 14.82 -6.87 45.07
N PRO A 189 14.02 -6.00 45.71
CA PRO A 189 12.57 -6.02 45.52
C PRO A 189 11.83 -4.66 45.63
N VAL A 190 10.62 -4.68 45.05
CA VAL A 190 9.43 -3.78 45.16
C VAL A 190 8.75 -4.02 46.55
N PRO A 191 7.90 -3.17 47.21
CA PRO A 191 6.60 -2.63 46.72
C PRO A 191 6.06 -1.28 47.28
N ALA A 192 4.92 -0.84 46.73
CA ALA A 192 3.98 0.26 47.13
C ALA A 192 3.13 -0.12 48.40
N PRO A 193 1.99 0.54 48.83
CA PRO A 193 1.25 1.75 48.37
C PRO A 193 0.56 2.68 49.46
N THR A 194 -0.03 3.83 49.04
CA THR A 194 -1.20 4.63 49.59
C THR A 194 -1.17 5.27 51.01
N PRO A 195 -2.13 6.16 51.46
CA PRO A 195 -3.19 6.98 50.79
C PRO A 195 -3.32 8.46 51.30
N ALA A 196 -4.39 9.16 50.88
CA ALA A 196 -5.03 10.40 51.43
C ALA A 196 -4.59 11.75 50.82
N ALA A 197 -5.43 12.76 50.59
CA ALA A 197 -6.89 12.97 50.56
C ALA A 197 -7.13 14.41 50.07
N ALA A 198 -8.27 14.68 49.40
CA ALA A 198 -9.14 15.87 49.55
C ALA A 198 -9.82 16.30 48.22
N THR A 199 -11.11 15.98 48.15
CA THR A 199 -12.14 16.63 47.32
C THR A 199 -12.71 17.85 48.11
N PRO A 200 -13.79 18.51 47.63
CA PRO A 200 -13.88 19.84 47.02
C PRO A 200 -14.21 20.97 48.02
N PRO A 201 -14.48 22.20 47.54
CA PRO A 201 -15.60 22.96 48.11
C PRO A 201 -16.69 23.24 47.07
N ALA A 202 -17.92 23.03 47.53
CA ALA A 202 -19.15 23.51 46.94
C ALA A 202 -19.25 25.04 47.05
N ALA A 203 -19.86 25.67 46.04
CA ALA A 203 -20.67 26.89 46.21
C ALA A 203 -21.50 27.18 44.94
N ALA A 204 -22.70 26.61 44.87
CA ALA A 204 -23.89 27.42 44.58
C ALA A 204 -24.38 27.93 45.94
N PRO A 205 -24.93 29.16 46.06
CA PRO A 205 -26.35 29.34 45.77
C PRO A 205 -26.72 30.73 45.20
N ALA A 206 -27.99 30.83 44.77
CA ALA A 206 -28.84 32.04 44.84
C ALA A 206 -28.42 33.23 43.93
N THR A 207 -29.28 34.05 43.33
CA THR A 207 -30.72 34.27 43.33
C THR A 207 -30.92 35.54 42.47
N THR A 208 -32.05 35.66 41.76
CA THR A 208 -32.67 36.94 41.36
C THR A 208 -32.03 37.76 40.22
N ARG A 209 -32.77 37.95 39.12
CA ARG A 209 -33.58 39.14 38.74
C ARG A 209 -33.74 39.15 37.21
N GLU A 210 -34.94 38.90 36.68
CA GLU A 210 -35.95 39.93 36.33
C GLU A 210 -35.48 40.93 35.24
N ARG A 211 -36.32 41.05 34.19
CA ARG A 211 -36.38 42.09 33.13
C ARG A 211 -35.31 42.01 32.03
N GLN A 212 -35.61 42.12 30.75
CA GLN A 212 -36.76 42.65 30.00
C GLN A 212 -37.11 41.74 28.82
#